data_AF-A0A3C1X507-F1
#
_entry.id   AF-A0A3C1X507-F1
#
_cell.length_a   1.000
_cell.length_b   1.000
_cell.length_c   1.000
_cell.angle_alpha   90.00
_cell.angle_beta   90.00
_cell.angle_gamma   90.00
#
_symmetry.space_group_name_H-M   'P 1'
#
loop_
_entity.id
_entity.type
_entity.pdbx_description
1 polymer ?
#
loop_
_entity_poly.entity_id
_entity_poly.type
_entity_poly.pdbx_seq_one_letter_code
_entity_poly.pdbx_strand_id
1 'polypeptide(L)'
;MEFHRVQELFESILEQVGQVVVGQQALVEGVVIALFAEGSVLIEGPPGLGKTLLVNVLSKTVSCQFRRVQFTPDLMPSDLTGHSIYDMRKQEFTFNRGPVF
;
A
#
# COMPACT_ATOMS: atom_id res chain seq x y z
N MET A 1 -9.52 -27.88 6.96
CA MET A 1 -10.36 -27.02 6.09
C MET A 1 -9.86 -25.58 6.03
N GLU A 2 -9.42 -24.97 7.14
CA GLU A 2 -8.98 -23.56 7.15
C GLU A 2 -7.66 -23.31 6.41
N PHE A 3 -6.63 -24.13 6.63
CA PHE A 3 -5.33 -24.01 5.96
C PHE A 3 -5.40 -24.11 4.43
N HIS A 4 -6.25 -24.99 3.89
CA HIS A 4 -6.39 -25.17 2.45
C HIS A 4 -6.91 -23.91 1.77
N ARG A 5 -7.90 -23.25 2.41
CA ARG A 5 -8.46 -22.00 1.90
C ARG A 5 -7.45 -20.85 1.92
N VAL A 6 -6.61 -20.78 2.95
CA VAL A 6 -5.53 -19.78 3.03
C VAL A 6 -4.51 -20.02 1.92
N GLN A 7 -4.14 -21.28 1.67
CA GLN A 7 -3.24 -21.65 0.59
C GLN A 7 -3.80 -21.28 -0.79
N GLU A 8 -5.06 -21.64 -1.08
CA GLU A 8 -5.73 -21.28 -2.33
C GLU A 8 -5.77 -19.76 -2.55
N LEU A 9 -6.10 -18.99 -1.49
CA LEU A 9 -6.12 -17.54 -1.57
C LEU A 9 -4.72 -16.98 -1.86
N PHE A 10 -3.70 -17.49 -1.16
CA PHE A 10 -2.31 -17.08 -1.36
C PHE A 10 -1.86 -17.33 -2.80
N GLU A 11 -2.06 -18.55 -3.31
CA GLU A 11 -1.71 -18.93 -4.69
C GLU A 11 -2.47 -18.06 -5.71
N SER A 12 -3.77 -17.81 -5.50
CA SER A 12 -4.55 -16.97 -6.40
C SER A 12 -4.04 -15.52 -6.47
N ILE A 13 -3.61 -14.95 -5.34
CA ILE A 13 -3.05 -13.59 -5.31
C ILE A 13 -1.72 -13.55 -6.07
N LEU A 14 -0.84 -14.54 -5.86
CA LEU A 14 0.43 -14.63 -6.57
C LEU A 14 0.24 -14.72 -8.08
N GLU A 15 -0.71 -15.56 -8.52
CA GLU A 15 -1.03 -15.73 -9.94
C GLU A 15 -1.50 -14.40 -10.56
N GLN A 16 -2.47 -13.73 -9.93
CA GLN A 16 -3.00 -12.47 -10.45
C GLN A 16 -1.94 -11.36 -10.51
N VAL A 17 -1.10 -11.24 -9.48
CA VAL A 17 -0.01 -10.24 -9.47
C VAL A 17 1.06 -10.59 -10.51
N GLY A 18 1.37 -11.88 -10.67
CA GLY A 18 2.37 -12.40 -11.61
C GLY A 18 2.03 -12.15 -13.09
N GLN A 19 0.75 -11.93 -13.44
CA GLN A 19 0.34 -11.55 -14.79
C GLN A 19 0.85 -10.15 -15.20
N VAL A 20 1.15 -9.28 -14.23
CA VAL A 20 1.62 -7.90 -14.48
C VAL A 20 3.06 -7.71 -14.03
N VAL A 21 3.45 -8.30 -12.90
CA VAL A 21 4.78 -8.16 -12.32
C VAL A 21 5.63 -9.39 -12.65
N VAL A 22 6.35 -9.32 -13.77
CA VAL A 22 7.15 -10.44 -14.29
C VAL A 22 8.58 -10.41 -13.73
N GLY A 23 9.13 -11.58 -13.39
CA GLY A 23 10.54 -11.74 -13.00
C GLY A 23 10.89 -11.30 -11.57
N GLN A 24 9.89 -11.06 -10.71
CA GLN A 24 10.06 -10.60 -9.32
C GLN A 24 9.33 -11.51 -8.31
N GLN A 25 9.29 -12.82 -8.57
CA GLN A 25 8.44 -13.76 -7.84
C GLN A 25 8.71 -13.77 -6.33
N ALA A 26 9.98 -13.82 -5.91
CA ALA A 26 10.36 -13.77 -4.50
C ALA A 26 9.92 -12.47 -3.80
N LEU A 27 9.96 -11.32 -4.50
CA LEU A 27 9.49 -10.05 -3.97
C LEU A 27 7.97 -10.05 -3.80
N VAL A 28 7.24 -10.55 -4.80
CA VAL A 28 5.76 -10.67 -4.73
C VAL A 28 5.38 -11.57 -3.56
N GLU A 29 5.97 -12.75 -3.44
CA GLU A 29 5.74 -13.69 -2.34
C GLU A 29 6.01 -13.05 -0.98
N GLY A 30 7.16 -12.40 -0.80
CA GLY A 30 7.49 -11.72 0.46
C GLY A 30 6.50 -10.63 0.85
N VAL A 31 6.00 -9.85 -0.11
CA VAL A 31 4.99 -8.80 0.16
C VAL A 31 3.64 -9.41 0.54
N VAL A 32 3.22 -10.49 -0.13
CA VAL A 32 1.95 -11.16 0.20
C VAL A 32 2.04 -11.83 1.58
N ILE A 33 3.17 -12.45 1.93
CA ILE A 33 3.43 -13.00 3.26
C ILE A 33 3.31 -11.90 4.32
N ALA A 34 3.95 -10.76 4.11
CA ALA A 34 3.88 -9.63 5.05
C ALA A 34 2.46 -9.11 5.20
N LEU A 35 1.67 -9.05 4.12
CA LEU A 35 0.26 -8.66 4.18
C LEU A 35 -0.56 -9.60 5.07
N PHE A 36 -0.39 -10.92 4.92
CA PHE A 36 -1.11 -11.91 5.73
C PHE A 36 -0.66 -11.90 7.20
N ALA A 37 0.58 -11.49 7.46
CA ALA A 37 1.14 -11.35 8.80
C ALA A 37 0.89 -9.97 9.43
N GLU A 38 0.12 -9.09 8.78
CA GLU A 38 -0.10 -7.70 9.21
C GLU A 38 1.22 -6.91 9.42
N GLY A 39 2.25 -7.28 8.65
CA GLY A 39 3.59 -6.70 8.71
C GLY A 39 3.79 -5.51 7.78
N SER A 40 4.94 -4.85 7.94
CA SER A 40 5.42 -3.78 7.05
C SER A 40 6.59 -4.26 6.20
N VAL A 41 6.69 -3.78 4.96
CA VAL A 41 7.76 -4.17 4.03
C VAL A 41 8.59 -2.96 3.62
N LEU A 42 9.92 -3.10 3.71
CA LEU A 42 10.87 -2.19 3.09
C LEU A 42 11.36 -2.81 1.77
N ILE A 43 11.12 -2.12 0.64
CA ILE A 43 11.46 -2.63 -0.70
C ILE A 43 12.66 -1.87 -1.28
N GLU A 44 13.86 -2.43 -1.11
CA GLU A 44 15.11 -1.83 -1.61
C GLU A 44 15.44 -2.23 -3.05
N GLY A 45 16.04 -1.31 -3.81
CA GLY A 45 16.55 -1.59 -5.16
C GLY A 45 16.43 -0.40 -6.12
N PRO A 46 16.99 -0.54 -7.33
CA PRO A 46 17.03 0.54 -8.32
C PRO A 46 15.66 1.14 -8.68
N PRO A 47 15.62 2.43 -9.06
CA PRO A 47 14.42 3.04 -9.60
C PRO A 47 14.01 2.36 -10.91
N GLY A 48 12.70 2.32 -11.18
CA GLY A 48 12.17 1.76 -12.42
C GLY A 48 11.89 0.25 -12.41
N LEU A 49 12.23 -0.47 -11.35
CA LEU A 49 11.98 -1.93 -11.24
C LEU A 49 10.56 -2.30 -10.80
N GLY A 50 9.57 -1.46 -11.12
CA GLY A 50 8.16 -1.81 -10.88
C GLY A 50 7.73 -1.85 -9.41
N LYS A 51 8.47 -1.29 -8.46
CA LYS A 51 8.10 -1.25 -7.03
C LYS A 51 6.71 -0.62 -6.81
N THR A 52 6.46 0.53 -7.42
CA THR A 52 5.15 1.19 -7.37
C THR A 52 4.07 0.38 -8.09
N LEU A 53 4.44 -0.27 -9.21
CA LEU A 53 3.53 -1.12 -9.97
C LEU A 53 3.07 -2.31 -9.13
N LEU A 54 4.00 -2.97 -8.44
CA LEU A 54 3.72 -4.08 -7.54
C LEU A 54 2.67 -3.73 -6.49
N VAL A 55 2.89 -2.66 -5.74
CA VAL A 55 1.96 -2.27 -4.65
C VAL A 55 0.59 -1.87 -5.21
N ASN A 56 0.56 -1.17 -6.36
CA ASN A 56 -0.69 -0.80 -7.02
C ASN A 56 -1.46 -2.02 -7.55
N VAL A 57 -0.79 -2.98 -8.20
CA VAL A 57 -1.42 -4.22 -8.68
C VAL A 57 -1.96 -5.02 -7.50
N LEU A 58 -1.14 -5.22 -6.47
CA LEU A 58 -1.55 -5.94 -5.26
C LEU A 58 -2.79 -5.31 -4.63
N SER A 59 -2.82 -3.98 -4.47
CA SER A 59 -3.98 -3.28 -3.90
C SER A 59 -5.28 -3.55 -4.67
N LYS A 60 -5.21 -3.62 -6.00
CA LYS A 60 -6.36 -3.95 -6.85
C LYS A 60 -6.77 -5.41 -6.70
N THR A 61 -5.80 -6.32 -6.65
CA THR A 61 -6.04 -7.76 -6.47
C THR A 61 -6.79 -8.04 -5.17
N VAL A 62 -6.43 -7.37 -4.07
CA VAL A 62 -7.06 -7.57 -2.76
C VAL A 62 -8.16 -6.55 -2.43
N SER A 63 -8.57 -5.72 -3.40
CA SER A 63 -9.58 -4.67 -3.24
C SER A 63 -9.30 -3.69 -2.08
N CYS A 64 -8.02 -3.34 -1.88
CA CYS A 64 -7.57 -2.34 -0.92
C CYS A 64 -7.39 -0.96 -1.56
N GLN A 65 -7.42 0.08 -0.72
CA GLN A 65 -7.02 1.42 -1.16
C GLN A 65 -5.50 1.49 -1.32
N PHE A 66 -5.05 2.17 -2.38
CA PHE A 66 -3.64 2.48 -2.59
C PHE A 66 -3.40 3.98 -2.46
N ARG A 67 -2.42 4.35 -1.65
CA ARG A 67 -1.97 5.73 -1.48
C ARG A 67 -0.46 5.78 -1.53
N ARG A 68 0.06 6.78 -2.25
CA ARG A 68 1.49 7.00 -2.40
C ARG A 68 1.87 8.31 -1.73
N VAL A 69 2.75 8.22 -0.74
CA VAL A 69 3.40 9.40 -0.14
C VAL A 69 4.83 9.45 -0.63
N GLN A 70 5.22 10.56 -1.24
CA GLN A 70 6.62 10.84 -1.53
C GLN A 70 7.24 11.50 -0.31
N PHE A 71 8.26 10.85 0.28
CA PHE A 71 9.04 11.47 1.33
C PHE A 71 9.96 12.53 0.72
N THR A 72 9.88 13.74 1.27
CA THR A 72 10.74 14.89 1.00
C THR A 72 11.33 15.38 2.33
N PRO A 73 12.48 16.07 2.34
CA PRO A 73 13.08 16.55 3.59
C PRO A 73 12.17 17.50 4.38
N ASP A 74 11.24 18.16 3.71
CA ASP A 74 10.31 19.13 4.30
C ASP A 74 8.97 18.51 4.75
N LEU A 75 8.77 17.20 4.56
CA LEU A 75 7.51 16.54 4.91
C LEU A 75 7.30 16.57 6.43
N MET A 76 6.20 17.19 6.87
CA MET A 76 5.84 17.26 8.27
C MET A 76 4.93 16.09 8.68
N PRO A 77 4.94 15.65 9.94
CA PRO A 77 4.01 14.60 10.41
C PRO A 77 2.53 14.93 10.15
N SER A 78 2.17 16.22 10.21
CA SER A 78 0.82 16.71 9.89
C SER A 78 0.43 16.55 8.43
N ASP A 79 1.38 16.40 7.51
CA ASP A 79 1.09 16.12 6.10
C ASP A 79 0.67 14.66 5.90
N LEU A 80 1.01 13.77 6.84
CA LEU A 80 0.63 12.36 6.85
C LEU A 80 -0.66 12.11 7.63
N THR A 81 -0.75 12.65 8.84
CA THR A 81 -1.90 12.45 9.73
C THR A 81 -3.02 13.43 9.44
N GLY A 82 -2.74 14.60 8.88
CA GLY A 82 -3.71 15.65 8.65
C GLY A 82 -3.58 16.79 9.65
N HIS A 83 -4.36 17.86 9.40
CA HIS A 83 -4.29 19.10 10.16
C HIS A 83 -5.65 19.79 10.18
N SER A 84 -5.86 20.67 11.18
CA SER A 84 -7.09 21.46 11.28
C SER A 84 -6.98 22.71 10.42
N ILE A 85 -7.95 22.92 9.54
CA ILE A 85 -8.07 24.10 8.68
C ILE A 85 -9.28 24.90 9.14
N TYR A 86 -9.10 26.21 9.31
CA TYR A 86 -10.22 27.10 9.60
C TYR A 86 -11.06 27.32 8.33
N ASP A 87 -12.30 26.84 8.33
CA ASP A 87 -13.26 27.08 7.26
C ASP A 87 -13.92 28.45 7.47
N MET A 88 -13.52 29.43 6.65
CA MET A 88 -14.04 30.80 6.74
C MET A 88 -15.55 30.89 6.49
N ARG A 89 -16.15 29.98 5.73
CA ARG A 89 -17.59 30.00 5.42
C ARG A 89 -18.41 29.54 6.61
N LYS A 90 -17.90 28.56 7.34
CA LYS A 90 -18.56 27.98 8.51
C LYS A 90 -18.12 28.60 9.83
N GLN A 91 -17.06 29.41 9.80
CA GLN A 91 -16.41 29.99 10.98
C GLN A 91 -16.01 28.91 12.02
N GLU A 92 -15.58 27.73 11.55
CA GLU A 92 -15.21 26.60 12.39
C GLU A 92 -13.89 25.97 11.95
N PHE A 93 -13.20 25.29 12.86
CA PHE A 93 -12.06 24.45 12.50
C PHE A 93 -12.55 23.09 12.00
N THR A 94 -12.16 22.73 10.79
CA THR A 94 -12.45 21.44 10.16
C THR A 94 -11.17 20.60 10.07
N PHE A 95 -11.26 19.31 10.41
CA PHE A 95 -10.10 18.41 10.30
C PHE A 95 -9.95 17.93 8.86
N ASN A 96 -8.82 18.25 8.25
CA ASN A 96 -8.45 17.74 6.93
C ASN A 96 -7.61 16.47 7.11
N ARG A 97 -8.16 15.32 6.70
CA ARG A 97 -7.55 14.00 6.87
C ARG A 97 -6.34 13.83 5.95
N GLY A 98 -5.20 13.43 6.52
CA GLY A 98 -4.01 13.10 5.74
C GLY A 98 -4.09 11.73 5.05
N PRO A 99 -3.10 11.39 4.20
CA PRO A 99 -3.08 10.18 3.39
C PRO A 99 -3.05 8.87 4.19
N VAL A 100 -2.87 8.88 5.51
CA VAL A 100 -3.00 7.65 6.32
C VAL A 100 -4.44 7.24 6.64
N PHE A 101 -5.44 8.11 6.40
CA PHE A 101 -6.85 7.91 6.78
C PHE A 101 -7.80 7.55 5.63
#